data_AF-A0A562XFN8-F1
#
_entry.id   AF-A0A562XFN8-F1
#
_cell.length_a   1.000
_cell.length_b   1.000
_cell.length_c   1.000
_cell.angle_alpha   90.00
_cell.angle_beta   90.00
_cell.angle_gamma   90.00
#
_symmetry.space_group_name_H-M   'P 1'
#
loop_
_entity.id
_entity.type
_entity.pdbx_description
1 polymer ?
#
loop_
_entity_poly.entity_id
_entity_poly.type
_entity_poly.pdbx_seq_one_letter_code
_entity_poly.pdbx_strand_id
1 'polypeptide(L)'
;MKTLVKYDCKKSKYRIRALMRLFIAEKPELARAIASSIDSKFDKKSDHIVAGGDIITWAFGHILELCEPNEYDEKYNNWNLADLPFKINNFKYKPKEKSKAQLKAIIKFINDNQITEIINCGDYDEEGQILIDEIINYSKTNKPVKRMLLQDITEAGIKKSLKDLKPNPNFFATTFKTFPKL
;
A
#
# COMPACT_ATOMS: atom_id res chain seq x y z
N MET A 1 -45.09 -28.88 -13.25
CA MET A 1 -44.09 -28.13 -14.04
C MET A 1 -44.00 -26.72 -13.48
N LYS A 2 -42.90 -26.36 -12.80
CA LYS A 2 -42.69 -25.04 -12.20
C LYS A 2 -42.20 -24.08 -13.28
N THR A 3 -43.03 -23.11 -13.65
CA THR A 3 -42.68 -22.03 -14.59
C THR A 3 -41.70 -21.09 -13.90
N LEU A 4 -40.48 -21.01 -14.42
CA LEU A 4 -39.43 -20.09 -13.99
C LEU A 4 -39.88 -18.64 -14.29
N VAL A 5 -40.14 -17.87 -13.24
CA VAL A 5 -40.31 -16.42 -13.32
C VAL A 5 -38.95 -15.80 -13.65
N LYS A 6 -38.84 -15.20 -14.84
CA LYS A 6 -37.70 -14.38 -15.25
C LYS A 6 -37.65 -13.14 -14.35
N TYR A 7 -36.59 -12.99 -13.57
CA TYR A 7 -36.32 -11.76 -12.84
C TYR A 7 -35.67 -10.75 -13.78
N ASP A 8 -36.51 -9.88 -14.37
CA ASP A 8 -36.07 -8.66 -15.03
C ASP A 8 -35.82 -7.60 -13.94
N CYS A 9 -34.56 -7.41 -13.56
CA CYS A 9 -34.16 -6.44 -12.53
C CYS A 9 -33.79 -5.11 -13.18
N LYS A 10 -34.80 -4.36 -13.65
CA LYS A 10 -34.69 -2.91 -13.79
C LYS A 10 -34.94 -2.27 -12.42
N LYS A 11 -33.91 -2.01 -11.60
CA LYS A 11 -34.07 -1.20 -10.38
C LYS A 11 -32.78 -0.49 -9.91
N SER A 12 -32.95 0.81 -9.66
CA SER A 12 -32.22 1.70 -8.74
C SER A 12 -30.99 2.48 -9.25
N LYS A 13 -31.17 3.82 -9.31
CA LYS A 13 -30.15 4.86 -9.52
C LYS A 13 -29.25 5.11 -8.30
N TYR A 14 -29.44 4.38 -7.21
CA TYR A 14 -28.54 4.39 -6.05
C TYR A 14 -27.77 3.07 -6.05
N ARG A 15 -26.73 3.02 -6.88
CA ARG A 15 -25.71 1.99 -6.79
C ARG A 15 -25.01 2.23 -5.46
N ILE A 16 -25.36 1.46 -4.43
CA ILE A 16 -24.58 1.38 -3.20
C ILE A 16 -23.16 1.16 -3.70
N ARG A 17 -22.29 2.20 -3.61
CA ARG A 17 -20.90 2.05 -4.00
C ARG A 17 -20.36 1.02 -3.03
N ALA A 18 -20.18 -0.21 -3.51
CA ALA A 18 -19.46 -1.22 -2.75
C ALA A 18 -18.13 -0.55 -2.34
N LEU A 19 -17.88 -0.49 -1.03
CA LEU A 19 -16.63 0.03 -0.50
C LEU A 19 -15.52 -0.82 -1.12
N MET A 20 -14.74 -0.21 -2.01
CA MET A 20 -13.64 -0.90 -2.66
C MET A 20 -12.39 -0.61 -1.85
N ARG A 21 -11.85 -1.64 -1.18
CA ARG A 21 -10.63 -1.50 -0.39
C ARG A 21 -9.43 -1.77 -1.28
N LEU A 22 -8.34 -1.05 -1.01
CA LEU A 22 -7.05 -1.29 -1.65
C LEU A 22 -6.09 -1.94 -0.65
N PHE A 23 -5.76 -3.20 -0.86
CA PHE A 23 -4.74 -3.91 -0.11
C PHE A 23 -3.39 -3.68 -0.78
N ILE A 24 -2.39 -3.24 -0.02
CA ILE A 24 -1.01 -3.06 -0.49
C ILE A 24 -0.12 -3.99 0.32
N ALA A 25 0.30 -5.09 -0.30
CA ALA A 25 1.21 -6.07 0.29
C ALA A 25 2.68 -5.74 -0.01
N GLU A 26 3.62 -6.32 0.72
CA GLU A 26 5.05 -6.15 0.46
C GLU A 26 5.54 -6.94 -0.77
N LYS A 27 4.93 -8.11 -1.00
CA LYS A 27 5.37 -9.10 -1.99
C LYS A 27 4.18 -9.68 -2.78
N PRO A 28 4.38 -10.10 -4.05
CA PRO A 28 3.32 -10.70 -4.87
C PRO A 28 2.69 -11.96 -4.26
N GLU A 29 3.50 -12.77 -3.57
CA GLU A 29 3.08 -14.03 -2.94
C GLU A 29 2.05 -13.77 -1.84
N LEU A 30 2.31 -12.75 -1.02
CA LEU A 30 1.41 -12.31 0.03
C LEU A 30 0.10 -11.77 -0.55
N ALA A 31 0.16 -10.96 -1.61
CA ALA A 31 -1.04 -10.50 -2.30
C ALA A 31 -1.92 -11.64 -2.83
N ARG A 32 -1.30 -12.72 -3.36
CA ARG A 32 -2.04 -13.91 -3.80
C ARG A 32 -2.70 -14.65 -2.64
N ALA A 33 -1.99 -14.82 -1.52
CA ALA A 33 -2.55 -15.46 -0.33
C ALA A 33 -3.75 -14.68 0.22
N ILE A 34 -3.66 -13.34 0.24
CA ILE A 34 -4.76 -12.46 0.62
C ILE A 34 -5.94 -12.62 -0.32
N ALA A 35 -5.71 -12.55 -1.64
CA ALA A 35 -6.77 -12.67 -2.64
C ALA A 35 -7.52 -14.02 -2.51
N SER A 36 -6.80 -15.14 -2.43
CA SER A 36 -7.39 -16.48 -2.27
C SER A 36 -8.19 -16.64 -0.97
N SER A 37 -7.84 -15.89 0.07
CA SER A 37 -8.55 -15.90 1.36
C SER A 37 -9.83 -15.06 1.36
N ILE A 38 -9.90 -14.05 0.47
CA ILE A 38 -11.07 -13.18 0.29
C ILE A 38 -12.12 -13.88 -0.58
N ASP A 39 -11.70 -14.39 -1.74
CA ASP A 39 -12.58 -15.08 -2.67
C ASP A 39 -11.83 -16.22 -3.37
N SER A 40 -12.54 -17.32 -3.59
CA SER A 40 -12.07 -18.46 -4.39
C SER A 40 -11.92 -18.13 -5.87
N LYS A 41 -12.65 -17.10 -6.36
CA LYS A 41 -12.55 -16.59 -7.73
C LYS A 41 -11.96 -15.18 -7.69
N PHE A 42 -10.80 -15.01 -8.31
CA PHE A 42 -10.14 -13.72 -8.44
C PHE A 42 -9.57 -13.54 -9.85
N ASP A 43 -9.54 -12.29 -10.32
CA ASP A 43 -8.95 -11.92 -11.61
C ASP A 43 -7.53 -11.41 -11.37
N LYS A 44 -6.53 -12.12 -11.91
CA LYS A 44 -5.13 -11.78 -11.77
C LYS A 44 -4.67 -10.94 -12.95
N LYS A 45 -4.13 -9.76 -12.66
CA LYS A 45 -3.42 -8.89 -13.62
C LYS A 45 -1.93 -8.86 -13.30
N SER A 46 -1.17 -8.11 -14.10
CA SER A 46 0.29 -7.98 -13.96
C SER A 46 0.72 -7.20 -12.72
N ASP A 47 -0.10 -6.25 -12.27
CA ASP A 47 0.20 -5.25 -11.24
C ASP A 47 -0.75 -5.33 -10.01
N HIS A 48 -1.87 -6.05 -10.15
CA HIS A 48 -2.86 -6.24 -9.09
C HIS A 48 -3.71 -7.50 -9.31
N ILE A 49 -4.52 -7.83 -8.31
CA ILE A 49 -5.54 -8.88 -8.30
C ILE A 49 -6.86 -8.25 -7.86
N VAL A 50 -7.97 -8.65 -8.47
CA VAL A 50 -9.33 -8.27 -8.04
C VAL A 50 -10.01 -9.48 -7.43
N ALA A 51 -10.40 -9.39 -6.16
CA ALA A 51 -11.05 -10.48 -5.41
C ALA A 51 -12.13 -9.91 -4.49
N GLY A 52 -13.32 -10.51 -4.48
CA GLY A 52 -14.41 -10.11 -3.56
C GLY A 52 -14.87 -8.65 -3.68
N GLY A 53 -14.58 -7.99 -4.80
CA GLY A 53 -14.85 -6.56 -4.98
C GLY A 53 -13.77 -5.62 -4.41
N ASP A 54 -12.64 -6.15 -3.94
CA ASP A 54 -11.47 -5.40 -3.49
C ASP A 54 -10.32 -5.46 -4.52
N ILE A 55 -9.40 -4.50 -4.46
CA ILE A 55 -8.15 -4.51 -5.23
C ILE A 55 -7.00 -4.88 -4.30
N ILE A 56 -6.20 -5.87 -4.71
CA ILE A 56 -5.01 -6.31 -4.00
C ILE A 56 -3.81 -6.07 -4.91
N THR A 57 -2.90 -5.19 -4.49
CA THR A 57 -1.63 -4.92 -5.16
C THR A 57 -0.47 -5.21 -4.21
N TRP A 58 0.75 -5.13 -4.72
CA TRP A 58 1.96 -5.43 -3.97
C TRP A 58 3.09 -4.49 -4.35
N ALA A 59 4.01 -4.30 -3.42
CA ALA A 59 5.35 -3.82 -3.65
C ALA A 59 6.27 -4.97 -4.09
N PHE A 60 7.53 -4.64 -4.39
CA PHE A 60 8.59 -5.62 -4.65
C PHE A 60 9.71 -5.37 -3.64
N GLY A 61 9.37 -5.45 -2.35
CA GLY A 61 10.19 -4.86 -1.30
C GLY A 61 10.22 -3.33 -1.43
N HIS A 62 11.35 -2.71 -1.09
CA HIS A 62 11.55 -1.25 -1.20
C HIS A 62 11.45 -0.79 -2.65
N ILE A 63 10.34 -0.14 -3.02
CA ILE A 63 10.14 0.45 -4.35
C ILE A 63 10.55 1.93 -4.43
N LEU A 64 10.73 2.57 -3.28
CA LEU A 64 11.29 3.89 -3.11
C LEU A 64 12.72 3.76 -2.56
N GLU A 65 13.51 4.81 -2.77
CA GLU A 65 14.83 4.99 -2.16
C GLU A 65 15.00 6.47 -1.78
N LEU A 66 15.91 6.75 -0.85
CA LEU A 66 16.25 8.11 -0.50
C LEU A 66 16.91 8.80 -1.68
N CYS A 67 16.63 10.09 -1.84
CA CYS A 67 17.44 10.94 -2.69
C CYS A 67 18.87 11.00 -2.14
N GLU A 68 19.84 11.07 -3.05
CA GLU A 68 21.25 11.28 -2.77
C GLU A 68 21.48 12.75 -2.34
N PRO A 69 22.54 13.06 -1.59
CA PRO A 69 22.86 14.44 -1.17
C PRO A 69 22.81 15.45 -2.31
N ASN A 70 23.39 15.12 -3.46
CA ASN A 70 23.42 16.00 -4.63
C ASN A 70 22.04 16.30 -5.25
N GLU A 71 21.02 15.47 -4.98
CA GLU A 71 19.63 15.73 -5.37
C GLU A 71 18.92 16.72 -4.42
N TYR A 72 19.52 17.02 -3.27
CA TYR A 72 19.08 18.11 -2.40
C TYR A 72 19.76 19.44 -2.74
N ASP A 73 21.06 19.40 -3.03
CA ASP A 73 21.87 20.58 -3.36
C ASP A 73 23.05 20.17 -4.27
N GLU A 74 23.16 20.81 -5.44
CA GLU A 74 24.20 20.51 -6.43
C GLU A 74 25.62 20.66 -5.87
N LYS A 75 25.81 21.47 -4.81
CA LYS A 75 27.12 21.62 -4.14
C LYS A 75 27.65 20.28 -3.61
N TYR A 76 26.75 19.36 -3.26
CA TYR A 76 27.10 18.03 -2.75
C TYR A 76 27.52 17.04 -3.85
N ASN A 77 27.57 17.44 -5.13
CA ASN A 77 28.21 16.64 -6.18
C ASN A 77 29.71 16.44 -5.92
N ASN A 78 30.36 17.43 -5.31
CA ASN A 78 31.76 17.35 -4.91
C ASN A 78 31.85 17.16 -3.41
N TRP A 79 32.48 16.07 -2.98
CA TRP A 79 32.63 15.75 -1.56
C TRP A 79 33.64 16.67 -0.89
N ASN A 80 33.20 17.41 0.12
CA ASN A 80 34.05 18.27 0.95
C ASN A 80 33.74 18.04 2.44
N LEU A 81 34.79 17.89 3.25
CA LEU A 81 34.67 17.73 4.70
C LEU A 81 33.99 18.93 5.37
N ALA A 82 34.15 20.14 4.81
CA ALA A 82 33.54 21.36 5.33
C ALA A 82 32.00 21.38 5.21
N ASP A 83 31.44 20.55 4.32
CA ASP A 83 30.00 20.45 4.09
C ASP A 83 29.31 19.45 5.03
N LEU A 84 30.09 18.74 5.85
CA LEU A 84 29.59 17.75 6.80
C LEU A 84 29.35 18.37 8.20
N PRO A 85 28.29 17.95 8.91
CA PRO A 85 27.24 17.03 8.46
C PRO A 85 26.29 17.69 7.44
N PHE A 86 25.80 16.91 6.47
CA PHE A 86 24.83 17.41 5.50
C PHE A 86 23.55 17.86 6.20
N LYS A 87 23.12 19.09 5.91
CA LYS A 87 21.90 19.66 6.48
C LYS A 87 20.69 19.28 5.63
N ILE A 88 20.11 18.10 5.91
CA ILE A 88 18.90 17.62 5.25
C ILE A 88 17.71 17.81 6.20
N ASN A 89 16.85 18.79 5.90
CA ASN A 89 15.70 19.10 6.75
C ASN A 89 14.54 18.09 6.56
N ASN A 90 14.32 17.66 5.31
CA ASN A 90 13.25 16.73 4.96
C ASN A 90 13.81 15.69 3.98
N PHE A 91 13.77 14.41 4.36
CA PHE A 91 14.13 13.34 3.46
C PHE A 91 13.16 13.30 2.27
N LYS A 92 13.75 13.28 1.07
CA LYS A 92 13.04 13.09 -0.19
C LYS A 92 13.22 11.65 -0.64
N TYR A 93 12.15 11.10 -1.20
CA TYR A 93 12.13 9.75 -1.75
C TYR A 93 11.97 9.82 -3.26
N LYS A 94 12.69 8.96 -3.97
CA LYS A 94 12.57 8.77 -5.41
C LYS A 94 12.23 7.31 -5.74
N PRO A 95 11.52 7.04 -6.86
CA PRO A 95 11.25 5.68 -7.30
C PRO A 95 12.51 4.98 -7.80
N LYS A 96 12.71 3.72 -7.40
CA LYS A 96 13.74 2.87 -8.03
C LYS A 96 13.37 2.59 -9.48
N GLU A 97 14.35 2.68 -10.39
CA GLU A 97 14.13 2.50 -11.84
C GLU A 97 13.32 1.24 -12.19
N LYS A 98 13.71 0.10 -11.60
CA LYS A 98 13.06 -1.20 -11.85
C LYS A 98 11.62 -1.27 -11.33
N SER A 99 11.26 -0.44 -10.35
CA SER A 99 9.97 -0.48 -9.64
C SER A 99 9.01 0.63 -10.06
N LYS A 100 9.43 1.54 -10.95
CA LYS A 100 8.65 2.69 -11.41
C LYS A 100 7.27 2.31 -11.95
N ALA A 101 7.18 1.26 -12.76
CA ALA A 101 5.92 0.81 -13.35
C ALA A 101 4.93 0.35 -12.26
N GLN A 102 5.41 -0.43 -11.28
CA GLN A 102 4.59 -0.91 -10.18
C GLN A 102 4.17 0.22 -9.25
N LEU A 103 5.09 1.13 -8.88
CA LEU A 103 4.75 2.31 -8.09
C LEU A 103 3.67 3.14 -8.78
N LYS A 104 3.81 3.40 -10.09
CA LYS A 104 2.79 4.13 -10.86
C LYS A 104 1.42 3.45 -10.80
N ALA A 105 1.37 2.12 -10.87
CA ALA A 105 0.14 1.36 -10.71
C ALA A 105 -0.46 1.53 -9.31
N ILE A 106 0.35 1.37 -8.25
CA ILE A 106 -0.10 1.56 -6.86
C ILE A 106 -0.66 2.97 -6.66
N ILE A 107 0.05 4.01 -7.10
CA ILE A 107 -0.41 5.40 -6.99
C ILE A 107 -1.70 5.64 -7.76
N LYS A 108 -1.87 5.02 -8.94
CA LYS A 108 -3.12 5.07 -9.70
C LYS A 108 -4.27 4.48 -8.89
N PHE A 109 -4.09 3.33 -8.24
CA PHE A 109 -5.13 2.72 -7.41
C PHE A 109 -5.43 3.55 -6.16
N ILE A 110 -4.40 4.07 -5.50
CA ILE A 110 -4.56 4.95 -4.34
C ILE A 110 -5.40 6.17 -4.70
N ASN A 111 -5.22 6.73 -5.90
CA ASN A 111 -5.95 7.92 -6.36
C ASN A 111 -7.30 7.62 -7.02
N ASP A 112 -7.68 6.35 -7.21
CA ASP A 112 -8.97 5.99 -7.80
C ASP A 112 -10.12 6.37 -6.85
N ASN A 113 -11.09 7.14 -7.33
CA ASN A 113 -12.25 7.60 -6.54
C ASN A 113 -13.15 6.48 -6.02
N GLN A 114 -13.05 5.27 -6.58
CA GLN A 114 -13.77 4.10 -6.11
C GLN A 114 -13.13 3.51 -4.85
N ILE A 115 -11.82 3.71 -4.66
CA ILE A 115 -11.12 3.26 -3.45
C ILE A 115 -11.45 4.17 -2.28
N THR A 116 -12.09 3.61 -1.25
CA THR A 116 -12.53 4.36 -0.06
C THR A 116 -11.62 4.16 1.14
N GLU A 117 -10.84 3.07 1.16
CA GLU A 117 -9.97 2.70 2.28
C GLU A 117 -8.73 1.95 1.77
N ILE A 118 -7.58 2.19 2.40
CA ILE A 118 -6.31 1.52 2.10
C ILE A 118 -5.96 0.59 3.26
N ILE A 119 -5.55 -0.62 2.94
CA ILE A 119 -5.11 -1.62 3.91
C ILE A 119 -3.61 -1.87 3.71
N ASN A 120 -2.81 -1.47 4.69
CA ASN A 120 -1.40 -1.78 4.77
C ASN A 120 -1.22 -3.26 5.19
N CYS A 121 -0.66 -4.05 4.26
CA CYS A 121 -0.39 -5.47 4.42
C CYS A 121 1.11 -5.77 4.36
N GLY A 122 1.97 -4.86 4.84
CA GLY A 122 3.39 -5.17 5.04
C GLY A 122 3.61 -6.31 6.03
N ASP A 123 4.81 -6.89 6.04
CA ASP A 123 5.18 -7.96 6.97
C ASP A 123 5.06 -7.50 8.45
N TYR A 124 4.91 -8.43 9.40
CA TYR A 124 4.67 -8.13 10.83
C TYR A 124 5.95 -7.69 11.56
N ASP A 125 6.60 -6.67 11.05
CA ASP A 125 7.79 -6.04 11.60
C ASP A 125 7.79 -4.52 11.32
N GLU A 126 8.84 -3.83 11.77
CA GLU A 126 8.99 -2.39 11.57
C GLU A 126 9.27 -2.03 10.10
N GLU A 127 10.01 -2.89 9.38
CA GLU A 127 10.39 -2.63 7.99
C GLU A 127 9.18 -2.70 7.05
N GLY A 128 8.35 -3.73 7.18
CA GLY A 128 7.12 -3.91 6.40
C GLY A 128 6.13 -2.76 6.65
N GLN A 129 6.12 -2.21 7.86
CA GLN A 129 5.35 -1.00 8.14
C GLN A 129 5.90 0.22 7.40
N ILE A 130 7.20 0.51 7.57
CA ILE A 130 7.88 1.67 6.96
C ILE A 130 7.72 1.65 5.45
N LEU A 131 7.97 0.50 4.82
CA LEU A 131 7.94 0.33 3.38
C LEU A 131 6.60 0.73 2.76
N ILE A 132 5.49 0.26 3.34
CA ILE A 132 4.16 0.58 2.82
C ILE A 132 3.75 2.02 3.18
N ASP A 133 4.12 2.49 4.37
CA ASP A 133 3.87 3.88 4.77
C ASP A 133 4.61 4.89 3.88
N GLU A 134 5.83 4.59 3.44
CA GLU A 134 6.57 5.41 2.48
C GLU A 134 5.82 5.56 1.15
N ILE A 135 5.24 4.47 0.64
CA ILE A 135 4.44 4.49 -0.60
C ILE A 135 3.17 5.34 -0.41
N ILE A 136 2.48 5.16 0.72
CA ILE A 136 1.26 5.91 1.05
C ILE A 136 1.60 7.40 1.21
N ASN A 137 2.67 7.75 1.90
CA ASN A 137 3.09 9.15 2.08
C ASN A 137 3.55 9.77 0.77
N TYR A 138 4.28 9.02 -0.07
CA TYR A 138 4.66 9.45 -1.40
C TYR A 138 3.43 9.78 -2.28
N SER A 139 2.32 9.05 -2.10
CA SER A 139 1.06 9.31 -2.81
C SER A 139 0.34 10.58 -2.39
N LYS A 140 0.64 11.12 -1.19
CA LYS A 140 -0.03 12.28 -0.58
C LYS A 140 -1.56 12.12 -0.46
N THR A 141 -2.02 10.88 -0.31
CA THR A 141 -3.44 10.58 -0.14
C THR A 141 -3.92 10.97 1.26
N ASN A 142 -5.18 11.40 1.37
CA ASN A 142 -5.86 11.64 2.65
C ASN A 142 -6.87 10.54 2.98
N LYS A 143 -6.84 9.42 2.24
CA LYS A 143 -7.75 8.30 2.45
C LYS A 143 -7.44 7.60 3.77
N PRO A 144 -8.46 7.06 4.46
CA PRO A 144 -8.24 6.30 5.69
C PRO A 144 -7.38 5.08 5.39
N VAL A 145 -6.40 4.85 6.26
CA VAL A 145 -5.48 3.70 6.19
C VAL A 145 -5.68 2.84 7.43
N LYS A 146 -5.83 1.53 7.20
CA LYS A 146 -5.82 0.50 8.24
C LYS A 146 -4.61 -0.41 8.07
N ARG A 147 -4.21 -1.07 9.14
CA ARG A 147 -3.15 -2.07 9.16
C ARG A 147 -3.72 -3.46 9.35
N MET A 148 -3.31 -4.38 8.50
CA MET A 148 -3.57 -5.81 8.65
C MET A 148 -2.34 -6.49 9.25
N LEU A 149 -2.40 -6.80 10.54
CA LEU A 149 -1.29 -7.43 11.26
C LEU A 149 -1.24 -8.94 10.99
N LEU A 150 -0.47 -9.33 9.97
CA LEU A 150 -0.41 -10.72 9.54
C LEU A 150 0.74 -11.48 10.22
N GLN A 151 0.41 -12.27 11.25
CA GLN A 151 1.37 -13.14 11.94
C GLN A 151 1.58 -14.48 11.23
N ASP A 152 0.59 -14.92 10.44
CA ASP A 152 0.60 -16.21 9.74
C ASP A 152 -0.10 -16.05 8.38
N ILE A 153 0.57 -16.49 7.30
CA ILE A 153 0.09 -16.42 5.92
C ILE A 153 -0.91 -17.54 5.56
N THR A 154 -1.21 -18.45 6.50
CA THR A 154 -2.30 -19.42 6.29
C THR A 154 -3.64 -18.72 6.05
N GLU A 155 -4.55 -19.39 5.34
CA GLU A 155 -5.89 -18.87 5.06
C GLU A 155 -6.64 -18.49 6.35
N ALA A 156 -6.49 -19.29 7.42
CA ALA A 156 -7.07 -19.01 8.72
C ALA A 156 -6.48 -17.75 9.36
N GLY A 157 -5.15 -17.58 9.31
CA GLY A 157 -4.45 -16.40 9.82
C GLY A 157 -4.85 -15.12 9.09
N ILE A 158 -4.94 -15.18 7.76
CA ILE A 158 -5.38 -14.07 6.92
C ILE A 158 -6.85 -13.72 7.23
N LYS A 159 -7.75 -14.70 7.26
CA LYS A 159 -9.17 -14.47 7.57
C LYS A 159 -9.38 -13.89 8.96
N LYS A 160 -8.57 -14.29 9.94
CA LYS A 160 -8.58 -13.70 11.29
C LYS A 160 -8.14 -12.23 11.24
N SER A 161 -7.05 -11.94 10.55
CA SER A 161 -6.48 -10.59 10.43
C SER A 161 -7.40 -9.63 9.65
N LEU A 162 -8.11 -10.13 8.64
CA LEU A 162 -9.11 -9.36 7.88
C LEU A 162 -10.31 -8.92 8.74
N LYS A 163 -10.64 -9.66 9.80
CA LYS A 163 -11.71 -9.32 10.74
C LYS A 163 -11.27 -8.31 11.80
N ASP A 164 -9.97 -8.22 12.07
CA ASP A 164 -9.39 -7.40 13.12
C ASP A 164 -8.39 -6.36 12.57
N LEU A 165 -8.84 -5.59 11.57
CA LEU A 165 -8.06 -4.50 11.00
C LEU A 165 -7.88 -3.38 12.02
N LYS A 166 -6.63 -3.00 12.29
CA LYS A 166 -6.31 -1.92 13.22
C LYS A 166 -6.19 -0.60 12.48
N PRO A 167 -6.42 0.57 13.13
CA PRO A 167 -5.99 1.85 12.57
C PRO A 167 -4.51 1.76 12.21
N ASN A 168 -4.10 2.28 11.05
CA ASN A 168 -2.68 2.23 10.68
C ASN A 168 -1.88 3.04 11.72
N PRO A 169 -1.04 2.39 12.54
CA PRO A 169 -0.23 3.10 13.50
C PRO A 169 0.73 4.00 12.72
N ASN A 170 0.76 5.29 13.06
CA ASN A 170 1.64 6.23 12.39
C ASN A 170 3.06 6.06 12.96
N PHE A 171 3.82 5.11 12.42
CA PHE A 171 5.18 4.80 12.90
C PHE A 171 6.22 5.86 12.52
N PHE A 172 5.85 6.86 11.71
CA PHE A 172 6.68 8.05 11.49
C PHE A 172 7.11 8.72 12.81
N ALA A 173 6.34 8.57 13.90
CA ALA A 173 6.75 9.06 15.22
C ALA A 173 7.85 8.23 15.90
N THR A 174 8.05 6.96 15.53
CA THR A 174 9.06 6.07 16.13
C THR A 174 10.40 6.19 15.41
N THR A 175 10.41 6.32 14.08
CA THR A 175 11.66 6.48 13.32
C THR A 175 12.38 7.81 13.63
N PHE A 176 11.63 8.88 13.93
CA PHE A 176 12.19 10.16 14.40
C PHE A 176 12.42 10.22 15.92
N LYS A 177 12.04 9.22 16.72
CA LYS A 177 12.49 9.15 18.13
C LYS A 177 14.01 8.91 18.22
N THR A 178 14.60 8.33 17.17
CA THR A 178 16.04 8.01 17.09
C THR A 178 16.88 9.12 16.47
N PHE A 179 16.25 10.12 15.83
CA PHE A 179 16.96 11.30 15.32
C PHE A 179 16.51 12.53 16.11
N PRO A 180 17.39 13.11 16.95
CA PRO A 180 17.01 14.22 17.80
C PRO A 180 16.55 15.40 16.95
N LYS A 181 15.39 15.97 17.31
CA LYS A 181 15.04 17.33 16.90
C LYS A 181 16.09 18.28 17.48
N LEU A 182 17.02 18.75 16.67
CA LEU A 182 17.94 19.83 16.99
C LEU A 182 18.09 20.74 15.76
#